data_AF-Q4E5E5-F1
#
_entry.id   AF-Q4E5E5-F1
#
_cell.length_a   1.000
_cell.length_b   1.000
_cell.length_c   1.000
_cell.angle_alpha   90.00
_cell.angle_beta   90.00
_cell.angle_gamma   90.00
#
_symmetry.space_group_name_H-M   'P 1'
#
loop_
_entity.id
_entity.type
_entity.pdbx_description
1 polymer ?
#
loop_
_entity_poly.entity_id
_entity_poly.type
_entity_poly.pdbx_seq_one_letter_code
_entity_poly.pdbx_strand_id
1 'polypeptide(L)'
;MSSRFFQKYFLRCGHCQSIQRHAKGYRPIPNPILFDADAHCRSYHREQRECTGMSGYVVTCRCEKCHRIHSSWEVVDFQELLDAKGSMSPEKRKALLWPLAGTSSATKMLK
;
A
#
# COMPACT_ATOMS: atom_id res chain seq x y z
N MET A 1 -2.80 -10.41 -15.26
CA MET A 1 -2.59 -9.43 -14.18
C MET A 1 -1.14 -9.52 -13.75
N SER A 2 -0.41 -8.41 -13.73
CA SER A 2 0.99 -8.31 -13.31
C SER A 2 1.15 -8.34 -11.79
N SER A 3 2.20 -9.01 -11.31
CA SER A 3 3.43 -8.39 -10.83
C SER A 3 4.47 -9.47 -10.52
N ARG A 4 5.71 -9.30 -10.99
CA ARG A 4 6.79 -10.26 -10.74
C ARG A 4 7.39 -10.13 -9.34
N PHE A 5 7.42 -8.94 -8.78
CA PHE A 5 8.08 -8.64 -7.51
C PHE A 5 7.09 -8.29 -6.41
N PHE A 6 7.46 -8.65 -5.18
CA PHE A 6 6.72 -8.21 -4.00
C PHE A 6 7.01 -6.73 -3.72
N GLN A 7 5.96 -5.94 -3.52
CA GLN A 7 6.10 -4.54 -3.16
C GLN A 7 5.09 -4.14 -2.08
N LYS A 8 5.52 -3.25 -1.21
CA LYS A 8 4.73 -2.72 -0.11
C LYS A 8 4.52 -1.23 -0.30
N TYR A 9 3.29 -0.79 -0.02
CA TYR A 9 2.85 0.57 -0.13
C TYR A 9 2.16 1.00 1.16
N PHE A 10 2.15 2.30 1.40
CA PHE A 10 1.37 2.90 2.47
C PHE A 10 0.23 3.69 1.84
N LEU A 11 -0.98 3.42 2.30
CA LEU A 11 -2.18 4.04 1.76
C LEU A 11 -2.87 4.84 2.86
N ARG A 12 -3.12 6.12 2.60
CA ARG A 12 -3.92 6.99 3.46
C ARG A 12 -5.36 6.99 2.98
N CYS A 13 -6.28 6.69 3.88
CA CYS A 13 -7.71 6.71 3.60
C CYS A 13 -8.19 8.17 3.52
N GLY A 14 -8.79 8.57 2.40
CA GLY A 14 -9.31 9.94 2.24
C GLY A 14 -10.47 10.30 3.19
N HIS A 15 -11.20 9.32 3.71
CA HIS A 15 -12.36 9.56 4.58
C HIS A 15 -12.01 9.71 6.06
N CYS A 16 -11.16 8.83 6.61
CA CYS A 16 -10.79 8.86 8.03
C CYS A 16 -9.34 9.24 8.29
N GLN A 17 -8.55 9.49 7.23
CA GLN A 17 -7.13 9.84 7.33
C GLN A 17 -6.25 8.77 8.00
N SER A 18 -6.77 7.55 8.21
CA SER A 18 -5.98 6.42 8.71
C SER A 18 -4.99 5.95 7.65
N ILE A 19 -3.79 5.57 8.07
CA ILE A 19 -2.78 5.00 7.18
C ILE A 19 -2.70 3.49 7.40
N GLN A 20 -2.90 2.73 6.33
CA GLN A 20 -2.80 1.28 6.32
C GLN A 20 -1.69 0.80 5.37
N ARG A 21 -1.25 -0.44 5.58
CA ARG A 21 -0.22 -1.08 4.75
C ARG A 21 -0.91 -1.90 3.69
N HIS A 22 -0.56 -1.69 2.44
CA HIS A 22 -0.99 -2.52 1.33
C HIS A 22 0.21 -3.27 0.76
N ALA A 23 0.05 -4.56 0.51
CA ALA A 23 1.11 -5.39 -0.04
C ALA A 23 0.62 -6.02 -1.35
N LYS A 24 1.45 -5.94 -2.39
CA LYS A 24 1.22 -6.60 -3.67
C LYS A 24 2.19 -7.76 -3.79
N GLY A 25 1.63 -8.97 -3.91
CA GLY A 25 2.40 -10.21 -4.09
C GLY A 25 2.67 -10.56 -5.54
N TYR A 26 3.38 -11.68 -5.71
CA TYR A 26 3.67 -12.26 -7.02
C TYR A 26 2.38 -12.70 -7.74
N ARG A 27 2.29 -12.40 -9.03
CA ARG A 27 1.32 -12.98 -9.96
C ARG A 27 2.04 -13.43 -11.24
N PRO A 28 1.71 -14.62 -11.76
CA PRO A 28 2.35 -15.13 -12.96
C PRO A 28 2.08 -14.22 -14.17
N ILE A 29 3.05 -14.19 -15.08
CA ILE A 29 2.91 -13.53 -16.38
C ILE A 29 1.81 -14.22 -17.22
N PRO A 30 1.23 -13.54 -18.22
CA PRO A 30 0.37 -14.22 -19.20
C PRO A 30 1.13 -15.38 -19.85
N ASN A 31 0.43 -16.48 -20.16
CA ASN A 31 1.05 -17.71 -20.67
C ASN A 31 1.96 -17.41 -21.87
N PRO A 32 3.27 -17.72 -21.81
CA PRO A 32 4.17 -17.48 -22.93
C PRO A 32 4.01 -18.51 -24.07
N ILE A 33 3.43 -19.68 -23.81
CA ILE A 33 3.21 -20.73 -24.83
C ILE A 33 2.09 -20.31 -25.78
N LEU A 34 0.97 -19.80 -25.24
CA LEU A 34 -0.11 -19.20 -26.00
C LEU A 34 0.14 -17.70 -26.10
N PHE A 35 1.06 -17.32 -26.97
CA PHE A 35 1.60 -15.97 -27.03
C PHE A 35 0.54 -14.93 -27.43
N ASP A 36 0.41 -13.89 -26.61
CA ASP A 36 -0.40 -12.71 -26.85
C ASP A 36 0.47 -11.47 -26.62
N ALA A 37 0.91 -10.85 -27.73
CA ALA A 37 1.78 -9.68 -27.70
C ALA A 37 1.13 -8.48 -26.99
N ASP A 38 -0.18 -8.24 -27.20
CA ASP A 38 -0.88 -7.11 -26.57
C ASP A 38 -0.92 -7.29 -25.05
N ALA A 39 -1.28 -8.49 -24.60
CA ALA A 39 -1.32 -8.80 -23.18
C ALA A 39 0.05 -8.66 -22.52
N HIS A 40 1.11 -9.17 -23.16
CA HIS A 40 2.48 -9.10 -22.65
C HIS A 40 2.95 -7.64 -22.57
N CYS A 41 2.87 -6.87 -23.65
CA CYS A 41 3.30 -5.48 -23.70
C CYS A 41 2.53 -4.60 -22.70
N ARG A 42 1.20 -4.72 -22.64
CA ARG A 42 0.39 -3.94 -21.70
C ARG A 42 0.67 -4.34 -20.26
N SER A 43 0.89 -5.63 -19.97
CA SER A 43 1.23 -6.09 -18.63
C SER A 43 2.59 -5.54 -18.16
N TYR A 44 3.57 -5.46 -19.05
CA TYR A 44 4.88 -4.85 -18.76
C TYR A 44 4.75 -3.36 -18.42
N HIS A 45 4.09 -2.55 -19.26
CA HIS A 45 3.89 -1.13 -18.98
C HIS A 45 3.01 -0.87 -17.74
N ARG A 46 2.10 -1.80 -17.43
CA ARG A 46 1.30 -1.79 -16.21
C ARG A 46 2.17 -2.03 -14.98
N GLU A 47 3.02 -3.06 -15.03
CA GLU A 47 3.98 -3.42 -13.99
C GLU A 47 4.93 -2.26 -13.66
N GLN A 48 5.50 -1.60 -14.67
CA GLN A 48 6.36 -0.43 -14.47
C GLN A 48 5.65 0.70 -13.69
N ARG A 49 4.38 1.00 -14.04
CA ARG A 49 3.58 2.00 -13.33
C ARG A 49 3.24 1.60 -11.90
N GLU A 50 3.01 0.31 -11.66
CA GLU A 50 2.78 -0.23 -10.31
C GLU A 50 4.04 -0.07 -9.46
N CYS A 51 5.21 -0.38 -10.02
CA CYS A 51 6.50 -0.21 -9.36
C CYS A 51 6.76 1.23 -8.92
N THR A 52 6.39 2.21 -9.75
CA THR A 52 6.51 3.64 -9.47
C THR A 52 5.30 4.18 -8.72
N GLY A 53 5.09 3.70 -7.49
CA GLY A 53 4.10 4.27 -6.55
C GLY A 53 2.63 4.13 -6.97
N MET A 54 2.28 3.15 -7.81
CA MET A 54 0.94 3.04 -8.40
C MET A 54 0.50 4.31 -9.16
N SER A 55 1.43 4.96 -9.84
CA SER A 55 1.16 6.11 -10.72
C SER A 55 0.10 5.78 -11.78
N GLY A 56 -0.94 6.62 -11.87
CA GLY A 56 -2.04 6.46 -12.82
C GLY A 56 -3.05 5.36 -12.48
N TYR A 57 -3.00 4.77 -11.28
CA TYR A 57 -4.03 3.85 -10.80
C TYR A 57 -5.01 4.54 -9.86
N VAL A 58 -6.28 4.18 -10.02
CA VAL A 58 -7.31 4.42 -9.01
C VAL A 58 -7.28 3.24 -8.04
N VAL A 59 -6.63 3.43 -6.90
CA VAL A 59 -6.47 2.38 -5.87
C VAL A 59 -7.80 2.13 -5.20
N THR A 60 -8.31 0.90 -5.28
CA THR A 60 -9.56 0.49 -4.63
C THR A 60 -9.26 -0.54 -3.56
N CYS A 61 -9.49 -0.18 -2.30
CA CYS A 61 -9.18 -1.02 -1.14
C CYS A 61 -10.26 -0.85 -0.05
N ARG A 62 -10.38 -1.86 0.81
CA ARG A 62 -11.17 -1.76 2.03
C ARG A 62 -10.35 -1.05 3.11
N CYS A 63 -10.94 -0.06 3.76
CA CYS A 63 -10.32 0.58 4.92
C CYS A 63 -10.55 -0.27 6.16
N GLU A 64 -9.51 -0.57 6.93
CA GLU A 64 -9.62 -1.34 8.18
C GLU A 64 -10.35 -0.58 9.30
N LYS A 65 -10.32 0.76 9.28
CA LYS A 65 -10.94 1.61 10.32
C LYS A 65 -12.40 1.97 9.99
N CYS A 66 -12.68 2.36 8.75
CA CYS A 66 -14.05 2.65 8.30
C CYS A 66 -14.84 1.40 7.90
N HIS A 67 -14.16 0.28 7.66
CA HIS A 67 -14.71 -0.96 7.12
C HIS A 67 -15.37 -0.87 5.73
N ARG A 68 -15.33 0.30 5.07
CA ARG A 68 -15.89 0.55 3.72
C ARG A 68 -14.87 0.27 2.63
N ILE A 69 -15.37 -0.14 1.46
CA ILE A 69 -14.60 -0.22 0.22
C ILE A 69 -14.81 1.09 -0.54
N HIS A 70 -13.72 1.74 -0.91
CA HIS A 70 -13.76 2.97 -1.70
C HIS A 70 -12.45 3.13 -2.48
N SER A 71 -12.45 4.10 -3.39
CA SER A 71 -11.28 4.42 -4.23
C SER A 71 -10.57 5.73 -3.83
N SER A 72 -11.04 6.37 -2.75
CA SER A 72 -10.42 7.56 -2.16
C SER A 72 -9.19 7.20 -1.33
N TRP A 73 -8.14 6.75 -1.99
CA TRP A 73 -6.86 6.37 -1.38
C TRP A 73 -5.73 7.22 -1.94
N GLU A 74 -4.90 7.74 -1.06
CA GLU A 74 -3.66 8.42 -1.39
C GLU A 74 -2.49 7.46 -1.12
N VAL A 75 -1.60 7.28 -2.10
CA VAL A 75 -0.37 6.51 -1.91
C VAL A 75 0.65 7.44 -1.27
N VAL A 76 1.12 7.05 -0.10
CA VAL A 76 2.07 7.84 0.70
C VAL A 76 3.45 7.19 0.61
N ASP A 77 4.45 7.99 0.28
CA ASP A 77 5.82 7.51 0.24
C ASP A 77 6.34 7.19 1.64
N PHE A 78 7.35 6.32 1.72
CA PHE A 78 7.85 5.90 3.03
C PHE A 78 8.40 7.07 3.86
N GLN A 79 8.99 8.08 3.21
CA GLN A 79 9.54 9.26 3.90
C GLN A 79 8.40 10.11 4.48
N GLU A 80 7.36 10.38 3.68
CA GLU A 80 6.17 11.09 4.14
C GLU A 80 5.45 10.36 5.29
N LEU A 81 5.43 9.02 5.26
CA LEU A 81 4.94 8.22 6.37
C LEU A 81 5.79 8.45 7.64
N LEU A 82 7.13 8.46 7.52
CA LEU A 82 8.01 8.67 8.66
C LEU A 82 7.81 10.06 9.26
N ASP A 83 7.67 11.08 8.43
CA ASP A 83 7.42 12.47 8.86
C ASP A 83 6.05 12.59 9.54
N ALA A 84 5.00 12.00 8.94
CA ALA A 84 3.67 11.92 9.54
C ALA A 84 3.69 11.13 10.87
N LYS A 85 4.43 10.02 10.93
CA LYS A 85 4.56 9.22 12.15
C LYS A 85 5.31 9.99 13.23
N GLY A 86 6.39 10.68 12.88
CA GLY A 86 7.22 11.47 13.78
C GLY A 86 6.44 12.58 14.48
N SER A 87 5.58 13.29 13.74
CA SER A 87 4.74 14.38 14.25
C SER A 87 3.52 13.95 15.08
N MET A 88 3.10 12.67 15.03
CA MET A 88 1.93 12.19 15.77
C MET A 88 2.23 11.83 17.24
N SER A 89 1.30 12.19 18.14
CA SER A 89 1.25 11.70 19.51
C SER A 89 1.01 10.18 19.56
N PRO A 90 1.43 9.47 20.62
CA PRO A 90 1.23 8.01 20.74
C PRO A 90 -0.25 7.59 20.63
N GLU A 91 -1.16 8.39 21.17
CA GLU A 91 -2.61 8.16 21.07
C GLU A 91 -3.10 8.25 19.62
N LYS A 92 -2.70 9.30 18.90
CA LYS A 92 -3.00 9.45 17.47
C LYS A 92 -2.43 8.30 16.64
N ARG A 93 -1.21 7.84 16.97
CA ARG A 93 -0.61 6.67 16.30
C ARG A 93 -1.46 5.41 16.51
N LYS A 94 -1.99 5.17 17.71
CA LYS A 94 -2.88 4.02 17.98
C LYS A 94 -4.21 4.14 17.21
N ALA A 95 -4.75 5.34 17.08
CA ALA A 95 -5.99 5.60 16.35
C ALA A 95 -5.83 5.45 14.84
N LEU A 96 -4.82 6.07 14.25
CA LEU A 96 -4.67 6.23 12.79
C LEU A 96 -3.82 5.15 12.11
N LEU A 97 -2.93 4.47 12.85
CA LEU A 97 -2.06 3.43 12.29
C LEU A 97 -2.56 2.02 12.65
N TRP A 98 -1.89 1.02 12.08
CA TRP A 98 -2.15 -0.40 12.36
C TRP A 98 -1.68 -0.80 13.78
N PRO A 99 -2.23 -1.88 14.39
CA PRO A 99 -2.12 -2.22 15.82
C PRO A 99 -0.71 -2.41 16.44
N LEU A 100 0.37 -2.33 15.66
CA LEU A 100 1.77 -2.44 16.10
C LEU A 100 2.61 -1.17 15.85
N ALA A 101 2.12 -0.22 15.06
CA ALA A 101 2.85 1.01 14.79
C ALA A 101 2.65 2.08 15.87
N GLY A 102 1.61 1.93 16.69
CA GLY A 102 1.30 2.82 17.81
C GLY A 102 2.11 2.58 19.08
N THR A 103 2.71 1.39 19.24
CA THR A 103 3.60 1.11 20.38
C THR A 103 4.93 1.81 20.12
N SER A 104 5.32 2.75 20.99
CA SER A 104 6.69 3.22 21.03
C SER A 104 7.60 2.01 21.20
N SER A 105 8.75 2.00 20.53
CA SER A 105 9.77 0.95 20.64
C SER A 105 10.16 0.63 22.09
N ALA A 106 9.90 1.54 23.03
CA ALA A 106 10.13 1.36 24.46
C ALA A 106 9.42 0.15 25.07
N THR A 107 8.22 -0.25 24.60
CA THR A 107 7.52 -1.40 25.20
C THR A 107 8.11 -2.76 24.79
N LYS A 108 8.97 -2.82 23.76
CA LYS A 108 9.58 -4.08 23.32
C LYS A 108 10.80 -4.52 24.14
N MET A 109 11.32 -3.68 25.05
CA MET A 109 12.48 -4.05 25.89
C MET A 109 12.11 -4.51 27.32
N LEU A 110 10.83 -4.75 27.59
CA LEU A 110 10.30 -5.12 28.92
C LEU A 110 9.70 -6.54 28.98
N LYS A 111 10.05 -7.42 28.04
CA LYS A 111 9.82 -8.87 28.09
C LYS A 111 11.07 -9.57 27.60
#